data_AF-A0A0B1SQN8-F1
#
_entry.id   AF-A0A0B1SQN8-F1
#
_cell.length_a   1.000
_cell.length_b   1.000
_cell.length_c   1.000
_cell.angle_alpha   90.00
_cell.angle_beta   90.00
_cell.angle_gamma   90.00
#
_symmetry.space_group_name_H-M   'P 1'
#
loop_
_entity.id
_entity.type
_entity.pdbx_description
1 polymer ?
#
loop_
_entity_poly.entity_id
_entity_poly.type
_entity_poly.pdbx_seq_one_letter_code
_entity_poly.pdbx_strand_id
1 'polypeptide(L)'
;MQLECLHFSYFFKKAGHSEEFRVQDLICNLKPSTLSTYSKHPNEKGIPIGTTAAFLEGTGVVDYTVHDSMAPRMGMRVGVGCGFGDCGGRG
;
A
#
# COMPACT_ATOMS: atom_id res chain seq x y z
N MET A 1 4.13 9.47 -5.71
CA MET A 1 4.92 8.96 -4.57
C MET A 1 5.58 7.64 -5.00
N GLN A 2 6.84 7.41 -4.64
CA GLN A 2 7.60 6.19 -4.99
C GLN A 2 7.55 5.18 -3.85
N LEU A 3 7.33 3.91 -4.16
CA LEU A 3 7.39 2.80 -3.21
C LEU A 3 8.80 2.17 -3.25
N GLU A 4 9.59 2.35 -2.19
CA GLU A 4 10.73 1.49 -1.83
C GLU A 4 10.27 0.36 -0.89
N CYS A 5 10.22 -0.88 -1.36
CA CYS A 5 9.42 -2.01 -0.89
C CYS A 5 9.56 -2.52 0.57
N LEU A 6 10.15 -1.73 1.48
CA LEU A 6 10.52 -2.15 2.83
C LEU A 6 9.56 -1.70 3.94
N HIS A 7 8.95 -0.50 3.87
CA HIS A 7 8.01 -0.01 4.88
C HIS A 7 7.40 1.33 4.48
N PHE A 8 6.07 1.46 4.44
CA PHE A 8 5.40 2.73 4.13
C PHE A 8 4.45 3.17 5.23
N SER A 9 4.66 4.40 5.71
CA SER A 9 3.70 5.13 6.52
C SER A 9 3.00 6.17 5.63
N TYR A 10 1.73 5.91 5.31
CA TYR A 10 0.90 6.86 4.57
C TYR A 10 -0.03 7.61 5.52
N PHE A 11 0.03 8.94 5.47
CA PHE A 11 -0.90 9.81 6.18
C PHE A 11 -2.00 10.24 5.21
N PHE A 12 -3.20 9.70 5.40
CA PHE A 12 -4.35 10.09 4.60
C PHE A 12 -5.06 11.27 5.29
N LYS A 13 -5.51 12.25 4.50
CA LYS A 13 -6.26 13.42 5.01
C LYS A 13 -7.79 13.24 4.95
N LYS A 14 -8.30 12.29 4.15
CA LYS A 14 -9.73 12.04 3.96
C LYS A 14 -10.03 10.57 3.63
N ALA A 15 -11.09 10.06 4.25
CA ALA A 15 -11.76 8.80 3.95
C ALA A 15 -12.04 8.55 2.46
N GLY A 16 -11.95 7.29 2.02
CA GLY A 16 -12.53 6.86 0.76
C GLY A 16 -11.80 7.40 -0.47
N HIS A 17 -10.53 7.76 -0.32
CA HIS A 17 -9.67 8.14 -1.43
C HIS A 17 -8.85 6.95 -1.89
N SER A 18 -8.67 6.84 -3.20
CA SER A 18 -7.77 5.86 -3.82
C SER A 18 -6.46 6.57 -4.10
N GLU A 19 -5.37 6.00 -3.58
CA GLU A 19 -4.02 6.54 -3.75
C GLU A 19 -3.19 5.61 -4.61
N GLU A 20 -2.58 6.17 -5.64
CA GLU A 20 -1.72 5.45 -6.55
C GLU A 20 -0.27 5.47 -6.06
N PHE A 21 0.32 4.30 -6.00
CA PHE A 21 1.68 4.10 -5.57
C PHE A 21 2.49 3.42 -6.67
N ARG A 22 3.65 3.99 -7.00
CA ARG A 22 4.53 3.45 -8.03
C ARG A 22 5.54 2.50 -7.42
N VAL A 23 5.46 1.23 -7.81
CA VAL A 23 6.47 0.21 -7.49
C VAL A 23 7.59 0.33 -8.51
N GLN A 24 8.80 0.59 -8.06
CA GLN A 24 9.96 0.81 -8.95
C GLN A 24 11.04 -0.27 -8.86
N ASP A 25 10.86 -1.26 -8.01
CA ASP A 25 11.94 -2.17 -7.63
C ASP A 25 11.61 -3.61 -8.02
N LEU A 26 12.56 -4.26 -8.68
CA LEU A 26 12.45 -5.60 -9.24
C LEU A 26 12.59 -6.70 -8.17
N ILE A 27 13.10 -6.37 -6.98
CA ILE A 27 13.45 -7.36 -5.93
C ILE A 27 12.49 -7.35 -4.74
N CYS A 28 11.29 -6.79 -4.92
CA CYS A 28 10.29 -6.64 -3.86
C CYS A 28 9.66 -7.95 -3.37
N ASN A 29 9.92 -9.09 -4.00
CA ASN A 29 9.48 -10.40 -3.53
C ASN A 29 10.21 -10.90 -2.27
N LEU A 30 11.35 -10.30 -1.90
CA LEU A 30 12.10 -10.75 -0.72
C LEU A 30 11.43 -10.38 0.60
N LYS A 31 10.58 -9.34 0.61
CA LYS A 31 9.86 -8.87 1.80
C LYS A 31 8.48 -8.33 1.44
N PRO A 32 7.45 -8.51 2.29
CA PRO A 32 6.13 -7.99 2.02
C PRO A 32 6.13 -6.47 2.03
N SER A 33 5.62 -5.86 0.95
CA SER A 33 5.28 -4.44 0.90
C SER A 33 4.11 -4.20 1.84
N THR A 34 4.36 -3.45 2.91
CA THR A 34 3.37 -3.14 3.94
C THR A 34 2.94 -1.69 3.85
N LEU A 35 1.63 -1.47 3.78
CA LEU A 35 1.03 -0.15 3.81
C LEU A 35 0.22 -0.01 5.10
N SER A 36 0.67 0.89 5.97
CA SER A 36 -0.05 1.28 7.18
C SER A 36 -0.63 2.67 7.03
N THR A 37 -1.92 2.82 7.34
CA THR A 37 -2.63 4.10 7.26
C THR A 37 -2.92 4.64 8.66
N TYR A 38 -2.68 5.92 8.87
CA TYR A 38 -2.83 6.58 10.17
C TYR A 38 -3.90 7.68 10.11
N SER A 39 -4.75 7.76 11.14
CA SER A 39 -5.76 8.84 11.30
C SER A 39 -5.14 10.18 11.70
N LYS A 40 -3.92 10.14 12.24
CA LYS A 40 -3.17 11.30 12.73
C LYS A 40 -1.80 11.39 12.05
N HIS A 41 -1.25 12.60 12.02
CA HIS A 41 0.01 12.90 11.34
C HIS A 41 1.13 11.94 11.79
N PRO A 42 2.05 11.54 10.89
CA PRO A 42 3.03 10.47 11.13
C PRO A 42 4.14 10.84 12.12
N ASN A 43 4.17 12.07 12.63
CA ASN A 43 5.06 12.49 13.73
C ASN A 43 4.52 12.09 15.12
N GLU A 44 3.23 11.78 15.22
CA GLU A 44 2.69 11.09 16.37
C GLU A 44 2.74 9.60 16.02
N LYS A 45 3.42 8.78 16.84
CA LYS A 45 3.35 7.30 16.79
C LYS A 45 1.93 6.82 17.11
N GLY A 46 0.97 7.23 16.30
CA GLY A 46 -0.43 6.87 16.41
C GLY A 46 -0.61 5.40 16.05
N ILE A 47 -1.62 4.80 16.65
CA ILE A 47 -2.04 3.45 16.29
C ILE A 47 -2.53 3.50 14.84
N PRO A 48 -1.98 2.69 13.91
CA PRO A 48 -2.47 2.65 12.54
C PRO A 48 -3.95 2.21 12.55
N ILE A 49 -4.77 2.87 11.72
CA ILE A 49 -6.18 2.48 11.53
C ILE A 49 -6.25 1.06 10.98
N GLY A 50 -5.31 0.73 10.11
CA GLY A 50 -5.11 -0.62 9.62
C GLY A 50 -3.85 -0.72 8.78
N THR A 51 -3.45 -1.97 8.57
CA THR A 51 -2.25 -2.33 7.84
C THR A 51 -2.61 -3.41 6.84
N THR A 52 -2.11 -3.28 5.62
CA THR A 52 -2.17 -4.31 4.59
C THR A 52 -0.77 -4.69 4.15
N ALA A 53 -0.62 -5.89 3.61
CA ALA A 53 0.65 -6.46 3.20
C ALA A 53 0.49 -7.26 1.91
N ALA A 54 1.38 -7.04 0.96
CA ALA A 54 1.44 -7.80 -0.29
C ALA A 54 2.90 -8.02 -0.73
N PHE A 55 3.19 -9.21 -1.25
CA PHE A 55 4.44 -9.51 -1.93
C PHE A 55 4.29 -9.09 -3.39
N LEU A 56 4.75 -7.87 -3.68
CA LEU A 56 4.72 -7.27 -4.99
C LEU A 56 6.04 -7.49 -5.71
N GLU A 57 6.00 -7.68 -7.03
CA GLU A 57 7.19 -7.83 -7.87
C GLU A 57 7.05 -7.02 -9.16
N GLY A 58 8.17 -6.49 -9.64
CA GLY A 58 8.23 -5.81 -10.92
C GLY A 58 8.02 -4.31 -10.79
N THR A 59 7.78 -3.68 -11.92
CA THR A 59 7.79 -2.22 -12.03
C THR A 59 6.46 -1.76 -12.62
N GLY A 60 5.73 -0.95 -11.86
CA GLY A 60 4.40 -0.55 -12.26
C GLY A 60 3.68 0.31 -11.22
N VAL A 61 2.36 0.26 -11.26
CA VAL A 61 1.48 1.06 -10.39
C VAL A 61 0.52 0.14 -9.68
N VAL A 62 0.31 0.40 -8.39
CA VAL A 62 -0.76 -0.20 -7.58
C VAL A 62 -1.58 0.92 -6.96
N ASP A 63 -2.89 0.80 -6.91
CA ASP A 63 -3.71 1.70 -6.09
C ASP A 63 -4.15 1.01 -4.80
N TYR A 64 -4.27 1.83 -3.76
CA TYR A 64 -4.88 1.41 -2.50
C TYR A 64 -6.04 2.33 -2.18
N THR A 65 -7.18 1.72 -1.87
CA THR A 65 -8.35 2.42 -1.34
C THR A 65 -8.24 2.45 0.18
N VAL A 66 -8.16 3.67 0.74
CA VAL A 66 -8.03 3.89 2.18
C VAL A 66 -9.38 4.24 2.78
N HIS A 67 -9.73 3.58 3.88
CA HIS A 67 -10.97 3.83 4.63
C HIS A 67 -10.66 4.31 6.05
N ASP A 68 -11.61 5.01 6.67
CA ASP A 68 -11.45 5.57 8.02
C ASP A 68 -11.43 4.53 9.13
N SER A 69 -12.00 3.37 8.88
CA SER A 69 -12.26 2.34 9.88
C SER A 69 -11.80 0.95 9.47
N MET A 70 -11.17 0.82 8.29
CA MET A 70 -10.73 -0.46 7.75
C MET A 70 -9.29 -0.37 7.27
N ALA A 71 -8.62 -1.52 7.23
CA ALA A 71 -7.33 -1.61 6.59
C ALA A 71 -7.42 -1.18 5.12
N PRO A 72 -6.40 -0.47 4.61
CA PRO A 72 -6.33 -0.10 3.20
C PRO A 72 -6.39 -1.37 2.35
N ARG A 73 -7.13 -1.30 1.26
CA ARG A 73 -7.34 -2.42 0.34
C ARG A 73 -6.68 -2.12 -0.98
N MET A 74 -5.89 -3.04 -1.49
CA MET A 74 -5.36 -2.89 -2.85
C MET A 74 -6.52 -2.93 -3.86
N GLY A 75 -6.54 -1.99 -4.80
CA GLY A 75 -7.48 -1.95 -5.91
C GLY A 75 -6.90 -2.67 -7.12
N MET A 76 -6.63 -1.90 -8.17
CA MET A 76 -5.95 -2.27 -9.40
C MET A 76 -4.42 -2.28 -9.24
N ARG A 77 -3.80 -3.12 -10.06
CA ARG A 77 -2.35 -3.17 -10.26
C ARG A 77 -2.04 -3.30 -11.74
N VAL A 78 -1.04 -2.57 -12.22
CA VAL A 78 -0.62 -2.57 -13.63
C VAL A 78 0.90 -2.67 -13.68
N GLY A 79 1.41 -3.69 -14.37
CA GLY A 79 2.87 -3.94 -14.47
C GLY A 79 3.51 -4.50 -13.19
N VAL A 80 2.71 -4.78 -12.16
CA VAL A 80 3.16 -5.34 -10.88
C VAL A 80 2.55 -6.72 -10.69
N GLY A 81 3.41 -7.72 -10.51
CA GLY A 81 3.03 -9.06 -10.07
C GLY A 81 2.69 -9.06 -8.58
N CYS A 82 1.71 -9.87 -8.19
CA CYS A 82 1.42 -10.10 -6.77
C CYS A 82 1.50 -11.59 -6.48
N GLY A 83 2.47 -11.98 -5.66
CA GLY A 83 2.68 -13.37 -5.29
C GLY A 83 1.79 -13.82 -4.13
N PHE A 84 1.64 -12.99 -3.10
CA PHE A 84 0.89 -13.33 -1.88
C PHE A 84 0.42 -12.08 -1.12
N GLY A 85 -0.68 -12.18 -0.37
CA GLY A 85 -1.21 -11.11 0.46
C GLY A 85 -2.40 -10.37 -0.17
N ASP A 86 -2.57 -9.10 0.18
CA ASP A 86 -3.64 -8.24 -0.34
C ASP A 86 -3.34 -7.78 -1.76
N CYS A 87 -3.68 -8.67 -2.68
CA CYS A 87 -3.41 -8.54 -4.09
C CYS A 87 -4.44 -7.71 -4.86
N GLY A 88 -5.47 -7.21 -4.17
CA GLY A 88 -6.53 -6.41 -4.79
C GLY A 88 -7.34 -7.13 -5.87
N GLY A 89 -8.13 -6.33 -6.58
CA GLY A 89 -8.90 -6.78 -7.75
C GLY A 89 -8.01 -6.93 -8.97
N ARG A 90 -8.28 -7.93 -9.80
CA ARG A 90 -7.54 -8.14 -11.07
C ARG A 90 -7.61 -6.86 -11.93
N GLY A 91 -6.45 -6.25 -12.17
CA GLY A 91 -6.20 -5.35 -13.30
C GLY A 91 -5.75 -6.14 -14.50
#